data_AF-A0A958LZ57-F1
#
_entry.id   AF-A0A958LZ57-F1
#
_cell.length_a   1.000
_cell.length_b   1.000
_cell.length_c   1.000
_cell.angle_alpha   90.00
_cell.angle_beta   90.00
_cell.angle_gamma   90.00
#
_symmetry.space_group_name_H-M   'P 1'
#
loop_
_entity.id
_entity.type
_entity.pdbx_description
1 polymer ?
#
loop_
_entity_poly.entity_id
_entity_poly.type
_entity_poly.pdbx_seq_one_letter_code
_entity_poly.pdbx_strand_id
1 'polypeptide(L)' 'TDGKILSLVKPQFELGAENLNRSGIVKDPNLYPRLEKEMIEFARINNFSVLKYLTSQVPGKDGNQEFFIYLKKEF' A
#
# COMPACT_ATOMS: atom_id res chain seq x y z
N THR A 1 24.74 2.73 3.63
CA THR A 1 24.02 3.71 2.78
C THR A 1 22.64 3.97 3.35
N ASP A 2 22.19 5.23 3.42
CA ASP A 2 20.85 5.60 3.92
C ASP A 2 19.79 5.41 2.82
N GLY A 3 19.68 4.19 2.29
CA GLY A 3 18.79 3.90 1.17
C GLY A 3 17.33 4.07 1.56
N LYS A 4 16.58 4.88 0.79
CA LYS A 4 15.16 5.14 1.03
C LYS A 4 14.35 4.85 -0.21
N ILE A 5 13.12 4.39 0.00
CA ILE A 5 12.16 4.06 -1.05
C ILE A 5 10.85 4.76 -0.72
N LEU A 6 10.31 5.50 -1.66
CA LEU A 6 8.92 5.93 -1.64
C LEU A 6 8.18 5.12 -2.70
N SER A 7 7.27 4.24 -2.26
CA SER A 7 6.52 3.37 -3.16
C SER A 7 5.03 3.67 -3.07
N LEU A 8 4.34 3.55 -4.21
CA LEU A 8 2.90 3.68 -4.32
C LEU A 8 2.27 2.30 -4.16
N VAL A 9 1.44 2.14 -3.13
CA VAL A 9 0.64 0.94 -2.86
C VAL A 9 -0.73 1.11 -3.52
N LYS A 10 -1.10 0.14 -4.35
CA LYS A 10 -2.34 0.14 -5.14
C LYS A 10 -3.24 -1.00 -4.67
N PRO A 11 -4.22 -0.75 -3.80
CA PRO A 11 -5.03 -1.79 -3.17
C PRO A 11 -5.66 -2.79 -4.14
N GLN A 12 -6.03 -2.36 -5.35
CA GLN A 12 -6.62 -3.20 -6.38
C GLN A 12 -5.70 -4.32 -6.89
N PHE A 13 -4.38 -4.21 -6.65
CA PHE A 13 -3.41 -5.25 -7.00
C PHE A 13 -3.00 -6.11 -5.80
N GLU A 14 -3.24 -5.63 -4.59
CA GLU A 14 -2.82 -6.30 -3.35
C GLU A 14 -3.94 -7.09 -2.67
N LEU A 15 -5.21 -6.65 -2.80
CA LEU A 15 -6.34 -7.18 -2.03
C LEU A 15 -7.01 -8.42 -2.65
N GLY A 16 -6.58 -8.92 -3.81
CA GLY A 16 -7.22 -10.06 -4.48
C GLY A 16 -8.55 -9.70 -5.19
N ALA A 17 -8.92 -10.49 -6.20
CA ALA A 17 -10.00 -10.18 -7.13
C ALA A 17 -11.40 -10.20 -6.48
N GLU A 18 -11.60 -11.00 -5.42
CA GLU A 18 -12.85 -11.10 -4.67
C GLU A 18 -13.26 -9.77 -4.01
N ASN A 19 -12.26 -8.96 -3.65
CA ASN A 19 -12.41 -7.67 -3.00
C ASN A 19 -12.64 -6.51 -4.01
N LEU A 20 -12.69 -6.80 -5.31
CA LEU A 20 -12.85 -5.81 -6.38
C LEU A 20 -14.21 -5.91 -7.06
N ASN A 21 -14.80 -4.76 -7.40
CA ASN A 21 -16.00 -4.70 -8.22
C ASN A 21 -15.70 -5.04 -9.69
N ARG A 22 -16.73 -5.08 -10.54
CA ARG A 22 -16.58 -5.40 -11.97
C ARG A 22 -15.66 -4.43 -12.73
N SER A 23 -15.44 -3.24 -12.20
CA SER A 23 -14.57 -2.20 -12.75
C SER A 23 -13.16 -2.22 -12.14
N GLY A 24 -12.82 -3.21 -11.30
CA GLY A 24 -11.49 -3.30 -10.66
C GLY A 24 -11.28 -2.30 -9.51
N ILE A 25 -12.36 -1.74 -8.96
CA ILE A 25 -12.30 -0.82 -7.82
C ILE A 25 -12.53 -1.60 -6.52
N VAL A 26 -11.75 -1.32 -5.49
CA VAL A 26 -11.94 -1.91 -4.16
C VAL A 26 -13.35 -1.62 -3.64
N LYS A 27 -14.08 -2.69 -3.29
CA LYS A 27 -15.48 -2.60 -2.84
C LYS A 27 -15.63 -2.08 -1.42
N ASP A 28 -14.69 -2.42 -0.54
CA ASP A 28 -14.78 -2.18 0.89
C ASP A 28 -13.53 -1.45 1.43
N PRO A 29 -13.64 -0.15 1.77
CA PRO A 29 -12.56 0.61 2.37
C PRO A 29 -12.07 0.06 3.73
N ASN A 30 -12.87 -0.77 4.42
CA ASN A 30 -12.44 -1.40 5.68
C ASN A 30 -11.30 -2.41 5.48
N LEU A 31 -10.96 -2.74 4.23
CA LEU A 31 -9.79 -3.56 3.89
C LEU A 31 -8.47 -2.79 3.94
N TYR A 32 -8.50 -1.45 3.88
CA TYR A 32 -7.25 -0.65 3.86
C TYR A 32 -6.41 -0.79 5.14
N PRO A 33 -6.98 -0.79 6.37
CA PRO A 33 -6.19 -1.03 7.57
C PRO A 33 -5.54 -2.42 7.61
N ARG A 34 -6.18 -3.43 6.98
CA ARG A 34 -5.58 -4.77 6.84
C ARG A 34 -4.39 -4.71 5.89
N LEU A 35 -4.58 -4.09 4.72
CA LEU A 35 -3.54 -3.91 3.72
C LEU A 35 -2.34 -3.12 4.26
N GLU A 36 -2.57 -2.06 5.03
CA GLU A 36 -1.50 -1.30 5.68
C GLU A 36 -0.64 -2.20 6.58
N LYS A 37 -1.27 -3.02 7.43
CA LYS A 37 -0.55 -3.98 8.28
C LYS A 37 0.24 -5.00 7.48
N GLU A 38 -0.35 -5.53 6.40
CA GLU A 38 0.32 -6.48 5.50
C GLU A 38 1.55 -5.84 4.83
N MET A 39 1.43 -4.59 4.34
CA MET A 39 2.55 -3.86 3.73
C MET A 39 3.66 -3.50 4.72
N ILE A 40 3.29 -3.13 5.95
CA ILE A 40 4.25 -2.85 7.02
C ILE A 40 5.03 -4.11 7.39
N GLU A 41 4.34 -5.23 7.57
CA GLU A 41 4.99 -6.51 7.90
C GLU A 41 5.86 -6.98 6.73
N PHE A 42 5.38 -6.85 5.49
CA PHE A 42 6.16 -7.16 4.29
C PHE A 42 7.46 -6.36 4.23
N ALA A 43 7.42 -5.05 4.53
CA ALA A 43 8.63 -4.23 4.59
C ALA A 43 9.59 -4.73 5.69
N ARG A 44 9.06 -5.04 6.88
CA ARG A 44 9.84 -5.50 8.04
C ARG A 44 10.58 -6.80 7.75
N ILE A 45 9.89 -7.82 7.20
CA ILE A 45 10.53 -9.11 6.87
C ILE A 45 11.59 -9.00 5.76
N ASN A 46 11.56 -7.93 4.98
CA ASN A 46 12.53 -7.62 3.93
C ASN A 46 13.65 -6.66 4.40
N ASN A 47 13.84 -6.49 5.71
CA ASN A 47 14.87 -5.61 6.30
C ASN A 47 14.69 -4.13 5.94
N PHE A 48 13.45 -3.63 6.01
CA PHE A 48 13.15 -2.20 5.91
C PHE A 48 12.39 -1.71 7.14
N SER A 49 12.76 -0.52 7.63
CA SER A 49 11.90 0.25 8.54
C SER A 49 10.84 0.99 7.72
N VAL A 50 9.61 1.01 8.22
CA VAL A 50 8.56 1.89 7.69
C VAL A 50 8.64 3.23 8.39
N LEU A 51 9.02 4.26 7.64
CA LEU A 51 9.05 5.63 8.15
C LEU A 51 7.65 6.25 8.19
N LYS A 52 6.82 5.94 7.19
CA LYS A 52 5.44 6.42 7.12
C LYS A 52 4.59 5.63 6.13
N TYR A 53 3.31 5.46 6.44
CA TYR A 53 2.27 5.04 5.51
C TYR A 53 1.25 6.19 5.37
N LEU A 54 0.87 6.56 4.15
CA LEU A 54 0.07 7.75 3.88
C LEU A 54 -0.96 7.47 2.79
N THR A 55 -2.14 8.07 2.92
CA THR A 55 -3.11 8.17 1.84
C THR A 55 -2.58 9.09 0.72
N SER A 56 -2.69 8.67 -0.54
CA SER A 56 -2.45 9.54 -1.70
C SER A 56 -3.55 10.60 -1.79
N GLN A 57 -3.17 11.86 -2.02
CA GLN A 57 -4.13 12.96 -2.22
C GLN A 57 -4.83 12.89 -3.58
N VAL A 58 -4.24 12.17 -4.54
CA VAL A 58 -4.81 11.98 -5.86
C VAL A 58 -5.24 10.52 -5.98
N PRO A 59 -6.52 10.25 -6.31
CA PRO A 59 -6.97 8.88 -6.57
C PRO A 59 -6.29 8.34 -7.84
N GLY A 60 -6.18 7.01 -7.93
CA GLY A 60 -5.75 6.35 -9.16
C GLY A 60 -6.68 6.70 -10.33
N LYS A 61 -6.20 6.53 -11.56
CA LYS A 61 -6.95 6.88 -12.79
C LYS A 61 -8.36 6.28 -12.84
N ASP A 62 -8.52 5.07 -12.31
CA ASP A 62 -9.77 4.31 -12.30
C ASP A 62 -10.61 4.56 -11.03
N GLY A 63 -10.22 5.53 -10.19
CA GLY A 63 -10.94 5.94 -8.98
C GLY A 63 -10.55 5.19 -7.70
N ASN A 64 -9.56 4.30 -7.75
CA ASN A 64 -9.06 3.61 -6.55
C ASN A 64 -8.35 4.60 -5.61
N GLN A 65 -8.65 4.51 -4.31
CA GLN A 65 -7.83 5.14 -3.29
C GLN A 65 -6.46 4.46 -3.27
N GLU A 66 -5.39 5.22 -3.44
CA GLU A 66 -4.01 4.72 -3.39
C GLU A 66 -3.29 5.24 -2.15
N PHE A 67 -2.17 4.60 -1.79
CA PHE A 67 -1.39 4.92 -0.61
C PHE A 67 0.10 5.00 -0.95
N PHE A 68 0.88 5.69 -0.14
CA PHE A 68 2.33 5.70 -0.18
C PHE A 68 2.89 4.97 1.03
N ILE A 69 3.92 4.16 0.81
CA ILE A 69 4.77 3.63 1.87
C ILE A 69 6.18 4.18 1.71
N TYR A 70 6.68 4.82 2.77
CA TYR A 70 8.02 5.39 2.83
C TYR A 70 8.90 4.49 3.69
N LEU A 71 9.94 3.93 3.08
CA LEU A 71 10.80 2.91 3.66
C LEU A 71 12.23 3.39 3.78
N LYS A 72 12.94 2.86 4.75
CA LYS A 72 14.39 2.98 4.92
C LYS A 72 15.00 1.59 5.05
N LYS A 73 16.07 1.32 4.30
CA LYS A 73 16.80 0.05 4.38
C LYS A 73 17.47 -0.09 5.76
N GLU A 74 17.24 -1.21 6.43
CA GLU A 74 17.97 -1.61 7.64
C GLU A 74 19.20 -2.45 7.27
N PHE A 75 20.21 -2.41 8.15
CA PHE A 75 21.47 -3.14 8.02
C PHE A 75 21.49 -4.34 8.94
#